data_AF-A0A2A5D365-F1
#
_entry.id   AF-A0A2A5D365-F1
#
_cell.length_a   1.000
_cell.length_b   1.000
_cell.length_c   1.000
_cell.angle_alpha   90.00
_cell.angle_beta   90.00
_cell.angle_gamma   90.00
#
_symmetry.space_group_name_H-M   'P 1'
#
loop_
_entity.id
_entity.type
_entity.pdbx_description
1 polymer ?
#
loop_
_entity_poly.entity_id
_entity_poly.type
_entity_poly.pdbx_seq_one_letter_code
_entity_poly.pdbx_strand_id
1 'polypeptide(L)'
;MLLRFVNQLVYALRFQKCAIFLILPVLLGANYLKAAPLIKLNSLADAKIELLGKFGENCAGCEIRVSYSPHFIYAYKPELWTPNRLVFKLKDFGLSTRVSISVKTATGISAPIRHDIKLKFENNSSKNDGLNRISKAHKDPFGGKGIDRFDVSSQKPFCNKQQAVFHSAKLLIKSNRFGDARIEHRPTQGCTSCSKLSIRWFHEPTGKIEYQIKIQKRLIDGICSTKERR
;
A
#
# COMPACT_ATOMS: atom_id res chain seq x y z
N MET A 1 -76.78 -1.02 49.43
CA MET A 1 -75.54 -0.26 49.17
C MET A 1 -74.32 -1.19 49.24
N LEU A 2 -74.28 -2.27 48.42
CA LEU A 2 -73.27 -3.33 48.54
C LEU A 2 -73.04 -4.13 47.25
N LEU A 3 -73.32 -3.53 46.09
CA LEU A 3 -73.25 -4.21 44.78
C LEU A 3 -72.44 -3.44 43.71
N ARG A 4 -71.67 -2.41 44.11
CA ARG A 4 -70.85 -1.63 43.18
C ARG A 4 -69.33 -1.81 43.32
N PHE A 5 -68.85 -2.62 44.27
CA PHE A 5 -67.41 -2.74 44.54
C PHE A 5 -66.71 -3.97 43.94
N VAL A 6 -67.43 -4.93 43.35
CA VAL A 6 -66.79 -6.17 42.87
C VAL A 6 -66.36 -6.10 41.39
N ASN A 7 -66.94 -5.20 40.58
CA ASN A 7 -66.66 -5.13 39.14
C ASN A 7 -65.41 -4.33 38.73
N GLN A 8 -64.74 -3.63 39.65
CA GLN A 8 -63.50 -2.91 39.32
C GLN A 8 -62.21 -3.70 39.60
N LEU A 9 -62.26 -4.82 40.32
CA LEU A 9 -61.03 -5.57 40.65
C LEU A 9 -60.59 -6.56 39.56
N VAL A 10 -61.47 -6.93 38.63
CA VAL A 10 -61.16 -7.94 37.59
C VAL A 10 -60.40 -7.35 36.39
N TYR A 11 -60.47 -6.02 36.18
CA TYR A 11 -59.77 -5.37 35.06
C TYR A 11 -58.30 -5.01 35.36
N ALA A 12 -57.88 -5.00 36.62
CA ALA A 12 -56.50 -4.63 36.99
C ALA A 12 -55.48 -5.79 36.84
N LEU A 13 -55.92 -7.05 36.80
CA LEU A 13 -55.03 -8.22 36.82
C LEU A 13 -54.72 -8.83 35.43
N ARG A 14 -55.31 -8.32 34.34
CA ARG A 14 -55.03 -8.83 32.97
C ARG A 14 -53.96 -8.06 32.20
N PHE A 15 -53.52 -6.89 32.65
CA PHE A 15 -52.47 -6.12 31.95
C PHE A 15 -51.05 -6.37 32.46
N GLN A 16 -50.87 -7.16 33.52
CA GLN A 16 -49.56 -7.32 34.17
C GLN A 16 -48.72 -8.50 33.64
N LYS A 17 -49.26 -9.34 32.74
CA LYS A 17 -48.53 -10.49 32.17
C LYS A 17 -47.96 -10.29 30.77
N CYS A 18 -48.30 -9.19 30.07
CA CYS A 18 -47.72 -8.90 28.74
C CYS A 18 -46.49 -7.99 28.77
N ALA A 19 -46.19 -7.32 29.88
CA ALA A 19 -45.05 -6.39 29.95
C ALA A 19 -43.70 -7.06 30.26
N ILE A 20 -43.70 -8.32 30.72
CA ILE A 20 -42.46 -9.02 31.15
C ILE A 20 -41.73 -9.70 29.98
N PHE A 21 -42.37 -9.87 28.82
CA PHE A 21 -41.77 -10.58 27.67
C PHE A 21 -41.04 -9.68 26.65
N LEU A 22 -41.06 -8.35 26.82
CA LEU A 22 -40.46 -7.41 25.86
C LEU A 22 -39.19 -6.71 26.34
N ILE A 23 -38.74 -6.94 27.58
CA ILE A 23 -37.51 -6.31 28.11
C ILE A 23 -36.29 -7.24 27.97
N LEU A 24 -36.48 -8.54 27.74
CA LEU A 24 -35.38 -9.50 27.68
C LEU A 24 -34.56 -9.60 26.37
N PRO A 25 -34.97 -9.10 25.18
CA PRO A 25 -34.06 -9.10 24.02
C PRO A 25 -33.09 -7.91 24.01
N VAL A 26 -33.32 -6.86 24.81
CA VAL A 26 -32.48 -5.64 24.77
C VAL A 26 -31.18 -5.80 25.57
N LEU A 27 -31.15 -6.67 26.58
CA LEU A 27 -29.97 -6.88 27.43
C LEU A 27 -28.98 -7.96 26.92
N LEU A 28 -29.37 -8.75 25.91
CA LEU A 28 -28.47 -9.74 25.27
C LEU A 28 -27.84 -9.25 23.97
N GLY A 29 -28.21 -8.06 23.47
CA GLY A 29 -27.67 -7.47 22.24
C GLY A 29 -26.42 -6.59 22.42
N ALA A 30 -26.00 -6.30 23.65
CA ALA A 30 -25.03 -5.23 23.91
C ALA A 30 -23.54 -5.63 23.84
N ASN A 31 -23.19 -6.92 23.72
CA ASN A 31 -21.79 -7.36 23.88
C ASN A 31 -20.99 -7.65 22.59
N TYR A 32 -21.53 -7.36 21.39
CA TYR A 32 -20.81 -7.63 20.14
C TYR A 32 -20.34 -6.39 19.37
N LEU A 33 -20.45 -5.20 19.94
CA LEU A 33 -19.64 -4.07 19.49
C LEU A 33 -18.24 -4.18 20.12
N LYS A 34 -17.49 -5.22 19.73
CA LYS A 34 -16.04 -5.21 19.88
C LYS A 34 -15.55 -3.97 19.15
N ALA A 35 -15.19 -2.95 19.91
CA ALA A 35 -14.64 -1.69 19.41
C ALA A 35 -13.62 -2.02 18.31
N ALA A 36 -13.92 -1.57 17.08
CA ALA A 36 -13.05 -1.81 15.95
C ALA A 36 -11.65 -1.27 16.32
N PRO A 37 -10.58 -2.06 16.14
CA PRO A 37 -9.25 -1.58 16.46
C PRO A 37 -8.98 -0.31 15.66
N LEU A 38 -8.56 0.75 16.36
CA LEU A 38 -8.14 2.01 15.76
C LEU A 38 -6.89 1.70 14.93
N ILE A 39 -7.03 1.65 13.61
CA ILE A 39 -5.97 1.21 12.70
C ILE A 39 -5.32 2.40 11.98
N LYS A 40 -4.05 2.66 12.29
CA LYS A 40 -3.22 3.64 11.56
C LYS A 40 -2.38 2.92 10.50
N LEU A 41 -2.29 3.53 9.32
CA LEU A 41 -1.58 3.04 8.15
C LEU A 41 -0.41 3.94 7.80
N ASN A 42 0.79 3.37 7.69
CA ASN A 42 1.98 4.05 7.19
C ASN A 42 2.52 3.35 5.93
N SER A 43 2.81 4.13 4.88
CA SER A 43 3.46 3.63 3.67
C SER A 43 4.97 3.63 3.88
N LEU A 44 5.61 2.48 3.63
CA LEU A 44 6.99 2.23 3.97
C LEU A 44 7.84 1.88 2.73
N ALA A 45 9.16 1.88 2.91
CA ALA A 45 10.11 1.41 1.88
C ALA A 45 9.80 0.00 1.37
N ASP A 46 10.17 -0.25 0.11
CA ASP A 46 9.96 -1.52 -0.60
C ASP A 46 8.48 -1.96 -0.66
N ALA A 47 7.56 -0.99 -0.72
CA ALA A 47 6.10 -1.18 -0.75
C ALA A 47 5.52 -1.88 0.49
N LYS A 48 6.18 -1.73 1.63
CA LYS A 48 5.65 -2.25 2.90
C LYS A 48 4.54 -1.33 3.44
N ILE A 49 3.60 -1.94 4.14
CA ILE A 49 2.55 -1.24 4.86
C ILE A 49 2.57 -1.71 6.30
N GLU A 50 2.48 -0.75 7.20
CA GLU A 50 2.32 -0.99 8.63
C GLU A 50 0.88 -0.69 9.05
N LEU A 51 0.25 -1.66 9.70
CA LEU A 51 -1.03 -1.51 10.39
C LEU A 51 -0.75 -1.48 11.90
N LEU A 52 -1.19 -0.42 12.57
CA LEU A 52 -1.11 -0.30 14.03
C LEU A 52 -2.50 -0.42 14.61
N GLY A 53 -2.78 -1.39 15.48
CA GLY A 53 -4.10 -1.63 16.07
C GLY A 53 -4.08 -2.84 16.98
N LYS A 54 -5.15 -3.10 17.75
CA LYS A 54 -5.20 -4.28 18.63
C LYS A 54 -5.59 -5.53 17.83
N PHE A 55 -4.61 -6.35 17.46
CA PHE A 55 -4.81 -7.57 16.67
C PHE A 55 -4.93 -8.83 17.53
N GLY A 56 -4.68 -8.73 18.84
CA GLY A 56 -4.74 -9.84 19.79
C GLY A 56 -3.44 -10.66 19.84
N GLU A 57 -3.43 -11.76 20.57
CA GLU A 57 -2.27 -12.66 20.62
C GLU A 57 -1.97 -13.28 19.25
N ASN A 58 -0.80 -13.94 19.13
CA ASN A 58 -0.28 -14.51 17.89
C ASN A 58 -1.36 -15.28 17.12
N CYS A 59 -1.82 -14.67 16.05
CA CYS A 59 -2.79 -15.27 15.16
C CYS A 59 -2.06 -16.14 14.14
N ALA A 60 -1.83 -17.41 14.51
CA ALA A 60 -1.41 -18.42 13.55
C ALA A 60 -2.51 -18.55 12.47
N GLY A 61 -2.29 -17.95 11.30
CA GLY A 61 -3.23 -17.97 10.18
C GLY A 61 -3.97 -16.66 9.90
N CYS A 62 -3.52 -15.53 10.44
CA CYS A 62 -4.10 -14.25 10.05
C CYS A 62 -3.83 -13.88 8.60
N GLU A 63 -4.86 -13.36 7.95
CA GLU A 63 -4.87 -13.03 6.54
C GLU A 63 -5.26 -11.57 6.38
N ILE A 64 -4.39 -10.79 5.72
CA ILE A 64 -4.66 -9.39 5.40
C ILE A 64 -5.30 -9.35 4.02
N ARG A 65 -6.55 -8.92 3.94
CA ARG A 65 -7.28 -8.76 2.68
C ARG A 65 -7.19 -7.33 2.21
N VAL A 66 -6.71 -7.13 0.99
CA VAL A 66 -6.66 -5.81 0.36
C VAL A 66 -7.49 -5.83 -0.91
N SER A 67 -8.54 -5.03 -0.91
CA SER A 67 -9.40 -4.76 -2.07
C SER A 67 -8.96 -3.45 -2.73
N TYR A 68 -8.55 -3.50 -3.99
CA TYR A 68 -8.29 -2.31 -4.81
C TYR A 68 -9.55 -1.90 -5.60
N SER A 69 -10.44 -2.86 -5.83
CA SER A 69 -11.77 -2.67 -6.42
C SER A 69 -12.71 -3.80 -5.93
N PRO A 70 -14.03 -3.70 -6.15
CA PRO A 70 -14.98 -4.76 -5.75
C PRO A 70 -14.62 -6.15 -6.29
N HIS A 71 -13.92 -6.23 -7.42
CA HIS A 71 -13.56 -7.49 -8.09
C HIS A 71 -12.08 -7.88 -7.92
N PHE A 72 -11.27 -7.04 -7.28
CA PHE A 72 -9.82 -7.26 -7.19
C PHE A 72 -9.37 -7.26 -5.73
N ILE A 73 -9.37 -8.45 -5.15
CA ILE A 73 -9.06 -8.70 -3.73
C ILE A 73 -7.84 -9.62 -3.64
N TYR A 74 -6.85 -9.21 -2.87
CA TYR A 74 -5.66 -10.00 -2.58
C TYR A 74 -5.60 -10.36 -1.12
N ALA A 75 -5.15 -11.59 -0.85
CA ALA A 75 -4.83 -12.06 0.49
C ALA A 75 -3.32 -12.02 0.68
N TYR A 76 -2.87 -11.41 1.78
CA TYR A 76 -1.47 -11.28 2.15
C TYR A 76 -1.21 -11.96 3.49
N LYS A 77 -0.02 -12.56 3.60
CA LYS A 77 0.53 -12.97 4.87
C LYS A 77 1.37 -11.83 5.45
N PRO A 78 1.27 -11.56 6.76
CA PRO A 78 2.11 -10.58 7.44
C PRO A 78 3.57 -11.08 7.48
N GLU A 79 4.52 -10.18 7.22
CA GLU A 79 5.95 -10.43 7.37
C GLU A 79 6.39 -10.27 8.83
N LEU A 80 5.79 -9.31 9.54
CA LEU A 80 6.00 -9.07 10.96
C LEU A 80 4.64 -9.00 11.65
N TRP A 81 4.52 -9.71 12.77
CA TRP A 81 3.32 -9.71 13.61
C TRP A 81 3.70 -9.41 15.06
N THR A 82 3.00 -8.44 15.66
CA THR A 82 2.91 -8.29 17.12
C THR A 82 1.45 -8.04 17.50
N PRO A 83 1.09 -8.16 18.78
CA PRO A 83 -0.29 -7.92 19.20
C PRO A 83 -0.87 -6.57 18.82
N ASN A 84 0.01 -5.59 18.57
CA ASN A 84 -0.38 -4.22 18.24
C ASN A 84 0.06 -3.75 16.84
N ARG A 85 0.72 -4.60 16.04
CA ARG A 85 1.39 -4.18 14.80
C ARG A 85 1.46 -5.30 13.78
N LEU A 86 1.04 -5.01 12.55
CA LEU A 86 1.25 -5.86 11.38
C LEU A 86 2.08 -5.14 10.35
N VAL A 87 3.06 -5.82 9.78
CA VAL A 87 3.78 -5.33 8.60
C VAL A 87 3.63 -6.35 7.49
N PHE A 88 3.23 -5.89 6.31
CA PHE A 88 3.12 -6.73 5.13
C PHE A 88 3.58 -5.97 3.90
N LYS A 89 4.04 -6.71 2.87
CA LYS A 89 4.42 -6.12 1.60
C LYS A 89 3.21 -6.03 0.69
N LEU A 90 2.72 -4.81 0.50
CA LEU A 90 1.64 -4.56 -0.42
C LEU A 90 2.16 -4.66 -1.86
N LYS A 91 1.37 -5.28 -2.74
CA LYS A 91 1.65 -5.19 -4.17
C LYS A 91 1.44 -3.75 -4.63
N ASP A 92 2.52 -3.13 -5.06
CA ASP A 92 2.52 -1.78 -5.58
C ASP A 92 2.34 -1.80 -7.10
N PHE A 93 1.25 -1.20 -7.56
CA PHE A 93 0.92 -1.08 -8.98
C PHE A 93 1.45 0.22 -9.60
N GLY A 94 2.13 1.07 -8.82
CA GLY A 94 2.72 2.29 -9.32
C GLY A 94 1.71 3.37 -9.69
N LEU A 95 0.51 3.29 -9.15
CA LEU A 95 -0.57 4.25 -9.39
C LEU A 95 -1.12 4.73 -8.05
N SER A 96 -1.54 5.99 -8.02
CA SER A 96 -2.33 6.48 -6.89
C SER A 96 -3.65 5.72 -6.88
N THR A 97 -3.92 4.99 -5.79
CA THR A 97 -5.07 4.09 -5.71
C THR A 97 -5.65 4.08 -4.31
N ARG A 98 -6.97 3.92 -4.23
CA ARG A 98 -7.68 3.72 -2.96
C ARG A 98 -7.80 2.23 -2.72
N VAL A 99 -7.29 1.78 -1.59
CA VAL A 99 -7.42 0.39 -1.16
C VAL A 99 -8.30 0.29 0.08
N SER A 100 -9.02 -0.81 0.22
CA SER A 100 -9.72 -1.19 1.44
C SER A 100 -9.02 -2.40 2.05
N ILE A 101 -8.55 -2.25 3.28
CA ILE A 101 -7.75 -3.27 3.98
C ILE A 101 -8.56 -3.82 5.14
N SER A 102 -8.72 -5.13 5.22
CA SER A 102 -9.30 -5.82 6.37
C SER A 102 -8.38 -6.94 6.83
N VAL A 103 -8.44 -7.25 8.12
CA VAL A 103 -7.65 -8.31 8.74
C VAL A 103 -8.60 -9.41 9.17
N LYS A 104 -8.41 -10.61 8.61
CA LYS A 104 -9.10 -11.83 9.04
C LYS A 104 -8.27 -12.51 10.11
N THR A 105 -8.87 -12.69 11.29
CA THR A 105 -8.32 -13.39 12.44
C THR A 105 -9.16 -14.63 12.76
N ALA A 106 -8.71 -15.45 13.71
CA ALA A 106 -9.49 -16.58 14.21
C ALA A 106 -10.86 -16.16 14.78
N THR A 107 -10.97 -14.93 15.29
CA THR A 107 -12.20 -14.40 15.91
C THR A 107 -13.14 -13.71 14.92
N GLY A 108 -12.75 -13.54 13.65
CA GLY A 108 -13.57 -12.87 12.64
C GLY A 108 -12.78 -11.97 11.69
N ILE A 109 -13.49 -11.12 10.96
CA ILE A 109 -12.90 -10.18 9.99
C ILE A 109 -13.06 -8.75 10.54
N SER A 110 -11.99 -7.96 10.52
CA SER A 110 -12.05 -6.55 10.91
C SER A 110 -12.88 -5.74 9.90
N ALA A 111 -13.43 -4.62 10.36
CA ALA A 111 -14.00 -3.63 9.45
C ALA A 111 -12.94 -3.21 8.40
N PRO A 112 -13.33 -3.00 7.13
CA PRO A 112 -12.41 -2.55 6.10
C PRO A 112 -11.99 -1.09 6.35
N ILE A 113 -10.70 -0.83 6.28
CA ILE A 113 -10.12 0.51 6.41
C ILE A 113 -9.73 1.00 5.03
N ARG A 114 -10.25 2.16 4.66
CA ARG A 114 -9.91 2.81 3.41
C ARG A 114 -8.57 3.54 3.58
N HIS A 115 -7.67 3.30 2.64
CA HIS A 115 -6.38 3.95 2.56
C HIS A 115 -6.15 4.46 1.15
N ASP A 116 -5.87 5.76 1.03
CA ASP A 116 -5.48 6.36 -0.23
C ASP A 116 -3.95 6.29 -0.35
N ILE A 117 -3.46 5.41 -1.22
CA ILE A 117 -2.07 5.35 -1.62
C ILE A 117 -1.86 6.54 -2.57
N LYS A 118 -1.34 7.65 -2.05
CA LYS A 118 -1.01 8.83 -2.84
C LYS A 118 0.47 8.84 -3.16
N LEU A 119 0.81 8.75 -4.45
CA LEU A 119 2.19 8.90 -4.89
C LEU A 119 2.57 10.39 -4.79
N LYS A 120 3.54 10.69 -3.93
CA LYS A 120 4.21 11.99 -3.92
C LYS A 120 5.47 11.89 -4.75
N PHE A 121 5.55 12.66 -5.82
CA PHE A 121 6.74 12.74 -6.65
C PHE A 121 7.69 13.79 -6.12
N GLU A 122 8.99 13.53 -6.29
CA GLU A 122 10.01 14.51 -6.01
C GLU A 122 9.91 15.64 -7.06
N ASN A 123 9.54 16.85 -6.63
CA ASN A 123 9.43 18.02 -7.50
C ASN A 123 10.81 18.64 -7.70
N ASN A 124 11.66 18.04 -8.54
CA ASN A 124 12.97 18.62 -8.82
C ASN A 124 12.91 19.59 -10.01
N SER A 125 12.69 20.87 -9.67
CA SER A 125 12.92 22.03 -10.54
C SER A 125 14.36 22.56 -10.44
N SER A 126 15.27 21.82 -9.79
CA SER A 126 16.67 22.23 -9.61
C SER A 126 17.55 21.75 -10.77
N LYS A 127 18.33 22.68 -11.33
CA LYS A 127 19.12 22.57 -12.58
C LYS A 127 20.27 21.54 -12.55
N ASN A 128 20.58 20.89 -11.43
CA ASN A 128 21.78 20.05 -11.26
C ASN A 128 21.49 18.54 -11.03
N ASP A 129 20.36 18.06 -11.52
CA ASP A 129 19.81 16.75 -11.16
C ASP A 129 20.25 15.63 -12.13
N GLY A 130 21.57 15.40 -12.22
CA GLY A 130 22.22 14.52 -13.20
C GLY A 130 21.75 13.06 -13.23
N LEU A 131 20.95 12.62 -12.25
CA LEU A 131 20.34 11.30 -12.20
C LEU A 131 18.90 11.26 -12.72
N ASN A 132 18.17 12.38 -12.74
CA ASN A 132 16.79 12.40 -13.23
C ASN A 132 16.71 12.42 -14.76
N ARG A 133 17.80 12.84 -15.42
CA ARG A 133 17.93 12.87 -16.87
C ARG A 133 19.32 12.43 -17.28
N ILE A 134 19.44 11.26 -17.89
CA ILE A 134 20.70 10.73 -18.38
C ILE A 134 20.64 10.67 -19.90
N SER A 135 21.55 11.37 -20.59
CA SER A 135 21.64 11.36 -22.06
C SER A 135 22.81 10.48 -22.50
N LYS A 136 22.60 9.71 -23.57
CA LYS A 136 23.62 8.88 -24.21
C LYS A 136 23.51 9.00 -25.73
N ALA A 137 24.65 8.92 -26.40
CA ALA A 137 24.76 8.89 -27.85
C ALA A 137 25.77 7.83 -28.26
N HIS A 138 25.42 7.04 -29.26
CA HIS A 138 26.27 6.02 -29.87
C HIS A 138 26.32 6.27 -31.37
N LYS A 139 27.54 6.48 -31.88
CA LYS A 139 27.83 6.90 -33.26
C LYS A 139 29.14 6.28 -33.73
N ASP A 140 29.16 4.95 -33.84
CA ASP A 140 30.31 4.23 -34.37
C ASP A 140 30.18 4.05 -35.90
N PRO A 141 31.20 4.37 -36.72
CA PRO A 141 31.14 4.18 -38.17
C PRO A 141 30.83 2.74 -38.60
N PHE A 142 31.24 1.72 -37.83
CA PHE A 142 31.06 0.31 -38.18
C PHE A 142 29.74 -0.31 -37.70
N GLY A 143 28.87 0.50 -37.08
CA GLY A 143 27.71 -0.04 -36.39
C GLY A 143 28.07 -0.58 -35.02
N GLY A 144 27.06 -0.84 -34.20
CA GLY A 144 27.27 -1.28 -32.84
C GLY A 144 26.01 -1.76 -32.16
N LYS A 145 26.19 -2.56 -31.12
CA LYS A 145 25.12 -2.95 -30.19
C LYS A 145 25.68 -3.05 -28.79
N GLY A 146 24.86 -2.74 -27.80
CA GLY A 146 25.31 -2.76 -26.41
C GLY A 146 24.15 -2.71 -25.42
N ILE A 147 24.52 -2.78 -24.15
CA ILE A 147 23.61 -2.63 -23.02
C ILE A 147 24.22 -1.62 -22.05
N ASP A 148 23.59 -0.46 -21.96
CA ASP A 148 23.94 0.55 -20.97
C ASP A 148 23.22 0.24 -19.66
N ARG A 149 23.95 0.27 -18.54
CA ARG A 149 23.42 -0.05 -17.22
C ARG A 149 23.55 1.13 -16.27
N PHE A 150 22.45 1.53 -15.66
CA PHE A 150 22.37 2.67 -14.76
C PHE A 150 21.98 2.20 -13.35
N ASP A 151 22.74 2.64 -12.35
CA ASP A 151 22.34 2.47 -10.97
C ASP A 151 21.30 3.54 -10.61
N VAL A 152 20.14 3.09 -10.18
CA VAL A 152 19.00 3.94 -9.80
C VAL A 152 18.63 3.74 -8.33
N SER A 153 19.48 3.02 -7.60
CA SER A 153 19.34 2.79 -6.17
C SER A 153 19.36 4.11 -5.40
N SER A 154 18.71 4.11 -4.25
CA SER A 154 18.78 5.21 -3.30
C SER A 154 19.11 4.68 -1.91
N GLN A 155 19.66 5.56 -1.07
CA GLN A 155 19.92 5.20 0.31
C GLN A 155 18.61 4.78 0.98
N LYS A 156 18.66 3.76 1.83
CA LYS A 156 17.50 3.37 2.63
C LYS A 156 17.07 4.56 3.50
N PRO A 157 15.77 4.89 3.57
CA PRO A 157 15.29 5.96 4.41
C PRO A 157 15.61 5.70 5.88
N PHE A 158 16.03 6.73 6.58
CA PHE A 158 16.10 6.71 8.04
C PHE A 158 14.68 6.71 8.64
N CYS A 159 14.54 6.20 9.86
CA CYS A 159 13.26 6.19 10.59
C CYS A 159 12.60 7.57 10.58
N ASN A 160 11.32 7.61 10.19
CA ASN A 160 10.49 8.82 10.06
C ASN A 160 11.03 9.92 9.12
N LYS A 161 12.01 9.63 8.26
CA LYS A 161 12.46 10.56 7.22
C LYS A 161 11.95 10.12 5.86
N GLN A 162 11.49 11.10 5.08
CA GLN A 162 11.12 10.88 3.69
C GLN A 162 12.36 10.74 2.82
N GLN A 163 12.31 9.77 1.91
CA GLN A 163 13.37 9.53 0.95
C GLN A 163 12.80 9.27 -0.44
N ALA A 164 13.49 9.79 -1.45
CA ALA A 164 13.20 9.50 -2.84
C ALA A 164 13.68 8.09 -3.22
N VAL A 165 12.77 7.28 -3.75
CA VAL A 165 13.05 5.94 -4.30
C VAL A 165 12.66 5.85 -5.76
N PHE A 166 13.25 4.91 -6.47
CA PHE A 166 12.92 4.65 -7.88
C PHE A 166 11.42 4.36 -8.03
N HIS A 167 10.78 5.01 -9.00
CA HIS A 167 9.39 4.73 -9.35
C HIS A 167 9.26 4.25 -10.79
N SER A 168 9.79 5.01 -11.75
CA SER A 168 9.70 4.64 -13.16
C SER A 168 10.87 5.21 -13.96
N ALA A 169 11.06 4.69 -15.17
CA ALA A 169 11.98 5.23 -16.15
C ALA A 169 11.30 5.30 -17.52
N LYS A 170 11.43 6.43 -18.19
CA LYS A 170 10.96 6.65 -19.55
C LYS A 170 12.16 6.89 -20.47
N LEU A 171 12.23 6.11 -21.54
CA LEU A 171 13.20 6.31 -22.61
C LEU A 171 12.62 7.29 -23.63
N LEU A 172 13.43 8.26 -24.04
CA LEU A 172 13.10 9.29 -25.02
C LEU A 172 14.17 9.26 -26.10
N ILE A 173 13.82 8.78 -27.30
CA ILE A 173 14.74 8.82 -28.43
C ILE A 173 14.84 10.27 -28.93
N LYS A 174 16.05 10.81 -28.96
CA LYS A 174 16.32 12.18 -29.43
C LYS A 174 16.62 12.21 -30.92
N SER A 175 17.40 11.23 -31.37
CA SER A 175 17.73 11.06 -32.78
C SER A 175 18.03 9.60 -33.04
N ASN A 176 17.52 9.05 -34.13
CA ASN A 176 17.88 7.73 -34.60
C ASN A 176 18.03 7.74 -36.13
N ARG A 177 19.12 7.15 -36.62
CA ARG A 177 19.33 6.85 -38.03
C ARG A 177 19.83 5.42 -38.08
N PHE A 178 19.00 4.52 -38.62
CA PHE A 178 19.29 3.09 -38.67
C PHE A 178 19.71 2.52 -37.31
N GLY A 179 19.02 2.94 -36.24
CA GLY A 179 19.30 2.50 -34.89
C GLY A 179 18.07 2.57 -33.99
N ASP A 180 18.15 1.88 -32.86
CA ASP A 180 17.08 1.78 -31.88
C ASP A 180 17.66 1.65 -30.47
N ALA A 181 16.87 2.04 -29.48
CA ALA A 181 17.16 1.80 -28.08
C ALA A 181 15.87 1.43 -27.34
N ARG A 182 15.96 0.45 -26.43
CA ARG A 182 14.83 -0.06 -25.65
C ARG A 182 15.23 -0.34 -24.21
N ILE A 183 14.29 -0.12 -23.29
CA ILE A 183 14.44 -0.56 -21.91
C ILE A 183 14.33 -2.08 -21.89
N GLU A 184 15.43 -2.76 -21.59
CA GLU A 184 15.49 -4.22 -21.48
C GLU A 184 15.08 -4.68 -20.09
N HIS A 185 15.63 -4.05 -19.04
CA HIS A 185 15.32 -4.36 -17.66
C HIS A 185 14.95 -3.10 -16.89
N ARG A 186 13.78 -3.12 -16.25
CA ARG A 186 13.30 -2.04 -15.37
C ARG A 186 13.28 -2.52 -13.92
N PRO A 187 13.89 -1.79 -12.98
CA PRO A 187 13.85 -2.16 -11.57
C PRO A 187 12.44 -2.11 -10.99
N THR A 188 12.21 -2.84 -9.89
CA THR A 188 10.93 -2.80 -9.17
C THR A 188 10.68 -1.42 -8.59
N GLN A 189 9.44 -0.96 -8.63
CA GLN A 189 9.11 0.34 -8.06
C GLN A 189 9.25 0.32 -6.53
N GLY A 190 9.69 1.44 -5.94
CA GLY A 190 9.88 1.57 -4.50
C GLY A 190 11.13 0.91 -3.95
N CYS A 191 11.99 0.33 -4.79
CA CYS A 191 13.24 -0.26 -4.34
C CYS A 191 14.20 0.80 -3.80
N THR A 192 14.91 0.44 -2.74
CA THR A 192 16.05 1.20 -2.20
C THR A 192 17.36 0.63 -2.74
N SER A 193 17.55 -0.69 -2.63
CA SER A 193 18.63 -1.43 -3.29
C SER A 193 18.11 -2.04 -4.59
N CYS A 194 18.22 -1.29 -5.68
CA CYS A 194 17.60 -1.63 -6.95
C CYS A 194 18.52 -2.49 -7.82
N SER A 195 17.94 -3.40 -8.62
CA SER A 195 18.63 -3.92 -9.80
C SER A 195 18.98 -2.75 -10.74
N LYS A 196 20.01 -2.88 -11.59
CA LYS A 196 20.37 -1.82 -12.54
C LYS A 196 19.31 -1.65 -13.63
N LEU A 197 18.94 -0.41 -13.96
CA LEU A 197 18.15 -0.10 -15.16
C LEU A 197 19.01 -0.39 -16.40
N SER A 198 18.52 -1.20 -17.34
CA SER A 198 19.29 -1.61 -18.51
C SER A 198 18.62 -1.16 -19.80
N ILE A 199 19.39 -0.47 -20.66
CA ILE A 199 18.96 -0.03 -21.99
C ILE A 199 19.76 -0.79 -23.03
N ARG A 200 19.09 -1.61 -23.80
CA ARG A 200 19.67 -2.23 -24.99
C ARG A 200 19.62 -1.23 -26.13
N TRP A 201 20.72 -1.08 -26.85
CA TRP A 201 20.80 -0.20 -28.01
C TRP A 201 21.51 -0.90 -29.16
N PHE A 202 21.19 -0.48 -30.38
CA PHE A 202 21.94 -0.85 -31.57
C PHE A 202 21.86 0.26 -32.63
N HIS A 203 22.84 0.27 -33.54
CA HIS A 203 22.75 0.98 -34.80
C HIS A 203 23.57 0.27 -35.89
N GLU A 204 23.15 0.43 -37.14
CA GLU A 204 23.86 -0.07 -38.32
C GLU A 204 25.13 0.76 -38.62
N PRO A 205 26.04 0.26 -39.50
CA PRO A 205 27.14 1.06 -40.03
C PRO A 205 26.64 2.40 -40.59
N THR A 206 27.40 3.48 -40.36
CA THR A 206 27.02 4.88 -40.66
C THR A 206 25.76 5.40 -39.95
N GLY A 207 25.12 4.56 -39.12
CA GLY A 207 23.97 4.89 -38.30
C GLY A 207 24.33 5.68 -37.04
N LYS A 208 23.30 6.09 -36.30
CA LYS A 208 23.44 6.69 -34.96
C LYS A 208 22.20 6.47 -34.13
N ILE A 209 22.39 6.39 -32.81
CA ILE A 209 21.30 6.43 -31.85
C ILE A 209 21.66 7.39 -30.71
N GLU A 210 20.77 8.34 -30.44
CA GLU A 210 20.87 9.27 -29.33
C GLU A 210 19.56 9.22 -28.54
N TYR A 211 19.67 9.01 -27.25
CA TYR A 211 18.53 8.84 -26.39
C TYR A 211 18.75 9.48 -25.02
N GLN A 212 17.64 9.77 -24.36
CA GLN A 212 17.59 10.32 -23.01
C GLN A 212 16.71 9.45 -22.13
N ILE A 213 17.16 9.15 -20.93
CA ILE A 213 16.39 8.44 -19.91
C ILE A 213 15.90 9.47 -18.91
N LYS A 214 14.58 9.54 -18.72
CA LYS A 214 13.96 10.30 -17.63
C LYS A 214 13.60 9.35 -16.49
N ILE A 215 14.27 9.50 -15.35
CA ILE A 215 13.99 8.72 -14.15
C ILE A 215 12.99 9.50 -13.30
N GLN A 216 11.92 8.83 -12.86
CA GLN A 216 10.96 9.37 -11.91
C GLN A 216 11.19 8.71 -10.56
N LYS A 217 11.25 9.54 -9.53
CA LYS A 217 11.35 9.11 -8.14
C LYS A 217 10.12 9.56 -7.36
N ARG A 218 9.73 8.75 -6.38
CA ARG A 218 8.66 9.07 -5.44
C ARG A 218 9.18 9.10 -4.01
N LEU A 219 8.52 9.86 -3.16
CA LEU A 219 8.84 9.95 -1.74
C LEU A 219 8.16 8.82 -0.95
N ILE A 220 8.91 8.19 -0.06
CA ILE A 220 8.45 7.16 0.88
C ILE A 220 8.97 7.45 2.29
N ASP A 221 8.28 6.97 3.32
CA ASP A 221 8.74 7.10 4.72
C ASP A 221 9.60 5.89 5.13
N GLY A 222 10.60 6.15 5.99
CA GLY A 222 11.44 5.09 6.55
C GLY A 222 10.77 4.26 7.64
N ILE A 223 11.05 2.96 7.62
CA ILE A 223 10.54 2.00 8.61
C ILE A 223 11.35 2.15 9.90
N CYS A 224 10.67 2.40 11.01
CA CYS A 224 11.30 2.27 12.31
C CYS A 224 11.23 0.81 12.77
N SER A 225 12.39 0.21 13.07
CA SER A 225 12.41 -1.00 13.87
C SER A 225 12.11 -0.64 15.34
N THR A 226 11.60 -1.59 16.13
CA THR A 226 11.36 -1.37 17.57
C THR A 226 12.65 -1.14 18.36
N LYS A 227 13.82 -1.49 17.81
CA LYS A 227 15.13 -1.30 18.46
C LYS A 227 15.69 0.11 18.31
N GLU A 228 15.29 0.87 17.29
CA GLU A 228 15.83 2.21 16.98
C GLU A 228 15.02 3.36 17.59
N ARG A 229 14.05 3.06 18.46
CA ARG A 229 13.26 4.08 19.19
C ARG A 229 13.77 4.37 20.61
N ARG A 230 14.97 3.89 20.96
CA ARG A 230 15.62 4.18 22.24
C ARG A 230 16.78 5.13 22.04
#